data_AF-A0A1G2DXY6-F1
#
_entry.id   AF-A0A1G2DXY6-F1
#
_cell.length_a   1.000
_cell.length_b   1.000
_cell.length_c   1.000
_cell.angle_alpha   90.00
_cell.angle_beta   90.00
_cell.angle_gamma   90.00
#
_symmetry.space_group_name_H-M   'P 1'
#
loop_
_entity.id
_entity.type
_entity.pdbx_description
1 polymer ?
#
loop_
_entity_poly.entity_id
_entity_poly.type
_entity_poly.pdbx_seq_one_letter_code
_entity_poly.pdbx_strand_id
1 'polypeptide(L)'
;MSKKILLIATAFPPRIGSGAKRLFSIANNLSFLGWDIYVLTLEKGYYDFREEDLSFVFPKVQVFRTKAWIPKPENILGKIIMAFSHLILIPDRFLVWLPFGFKKGLEIIKKEKINIIYSSAPSFSVHLLARKLKRETGIKWVAEFRDPWTENIAFKKKFFIKRFIERKMERNVLKESDLIISVAENIEESLKRALGFKNKEKFHIITNGFNIHD
;
A
#
# COMPACT_ATOMS: atom_id res chain seq x y z
N MET A 1 24.85 0.68 11.02
CA MET A 1 24.20 -0.07 9.92
C MET A 1 23.34 0.90 9.12
N SER A 2 23.35 0.82 7.78
CA SER A 2 22.43 1.64 6.96
C SER A 2 20.99 1.27 7.27
N LYS A 3 20.11 2.26 7.41
CA LYS A 3 18.69 2.03 7.68
C LYS A 3 17.97 1.81 6.34
N LYS A 4 17.40 0.61 6.14
CA LYS A 4 16.80 0.19 4.87
C LYS A 4 15.30 -0.04 4.98
N ILE A 5 14.53 0.58 4.09
CA ILE A 5 13.06 0.48 4.06
C ILE A 5 12.58 -0.19 2.77
N LEU A 6 11.64 -1.12 2.90
CA LEU A 6 10.81 -1.60 1.80
C LEU A 6 9.49 -0.81 1.77
N LEU A 7 9.35 0.13 0.82
CA LEU A 7 8.11 0.83 0.50
C LEU A 7 7.24 -0.05 -0.40
N ILE A 8 5.96 -0.23 -0.06
CA ILE A 8 5.00 -1.04 -0.83
C ILE A 8 3.81 -0.16 -1.21
N ALA A 9 3.60 0.01 -2.52
CA ALA A 9 2.42 0.68 -3.05
C ALA A 9 2.12 0.20 -4.46
N THR A 10 0.89 0.41 -4.90
CA THR A 10 0.44 -0.01 -6.23
C THR A 10 0.85 0.94 -7.36
N ALA A 11 1.32 2.14 -7.04
CA ALA A 11 1.82 3.11 -8.03
C ALA A 11 3.07 3.84 -7.50
N PHE A 12 4.03 4.07 -8.39
CA PHE A 12 5.26 4.83 -8.16
C PHE A 12 5.78 5.36 -9.52
N PRO A 13 6.51 6.50 -9.56
CA PRO A 13 7.11 7.04 -10.80
C PRO A 13 7.85 6.01 -11.65
N PRO A 14 7.91 6.18 -12.99
CA PRO A 14 7.63 7.40 -13.77
C PRO A 14 6.15 7.60 -14.14
N ARG A 15 5.20 6.90 -13.50
CA ARG A 15 3.76 7.11 -13.74
C ARG A 15 3.07 7.59 -12.48
N ILE A 16 2.31 8.67 -12.60
CA ILE A 16 1.76 9.38 -11.45
C ILE A 16 0.25 9.47 -11.55
N GLY A 17 -0.42 9.03 -10.50
CA GLY A 17 -1.68 9.62 -10.03
C GLY A 17 -1.42 10.41 -8.75
N SER A 18 -2.39 11.15 -8.24
CA SER A 18 -2.26 11.97 -7.01
C SER A 18 -1.62 11.23 -5.83
N GLY A 19 -1.82 9.90 -5.73
CA GLY A 19 -1.22 9.07 -4.70
C GLY A 19 0.24 8.66 -4.89
N ALA A 20 0.78 8.70 -6.11
CA ALA A 20 2.17 8.36 -6.37
C ALA A 20 3.14 9.50 -6.00
N LYS A 21 2.69 10.77 -6.10
CA LYS A 21 3.49 11.95 -5.73
C LYS A 21 3.94 11.88 -4.26
N ARG A 22 3.03 11.58 -3.34
CA ARG A 22 3.35 11.48 -1.92
C ARG A 22 4.44 10.44 -1.65
N LEU A 23 4.29 9.23 -2.18
CA LEU A 23 5.25 8.16 -1.93
C LEU A 23 6.61 8.46 -2.58
N PHE A 24 6.61 9.10 -3.75
CA PHE A 24 7.83 9.61 -4.36
C PHE A 24 8.53 10.65 -3.48
N SER A 25 7.80 11.65 -2.98
CA SER A 25 8.36 12.64 -2.06
C SER A 25 8.89 11.99 -0.78
N ILE A 26 8.17 11.04 -0.19
CA ILE A 26 8.64 10.29 0.99
C ILE A 26 9.94 9.53 0.67
N ALA A 27 9.98 8.80 -0.44
CA ALA A 27 11.15 8.03 -0.85
C ALA A 27 12.39 8.93 -1.02
N ASN A 28 12.23 10.07 -1.70
CA ASN A 28 13.33 10.99 -1.96
C ASN A 28 13.81 11.70 -0.70
N ASN A 29 12.88 12.18 0.15
CA ASN A 29 13.25 12.84 1.40
C ASN A 29 13.95 11.87 2.37
N LEU A 30 13.47 10.62 2.49
CA LEU A 30 14.15 9.62 3.31
C LEU A 30 15.54 9.26 2.74
N SER A 31 15.64 9.13 1.42
CA SER A 31 16.92 8.92 0.73
C SER A 31 17.91 10.06 1.01
N PHE A 32 17.45 11.31 0.94
CA PHE A 32 18.24 12.49 1.26
C PHE A 32 18.74 12.47 2.73
N LEU A 33 17.89 12.01 3.66
CA LEU A 33 18.25 11.79 5.06
C LEU A 33 19.14 10.55 5.30
N GLY A 34 19.64 9.92 4.23
CA GLY A 34 20.63 8.85 4.31
C GLY A 34 20.06 7.43 4.39
N TRP A 35 18.75 7.23 4.22
CA TRP A 35 18.14 5.90 4.17
C TRP A 35 18.30 5.25 2.80
N ASP A 36 18.42 3.91 2.76
CA ASP A 36 18.32 3.17 1.50
C ASP A 36 16.87 2.74 1.29
N ILE A 37 16.31 3.09 0.13
CA ILE A 37 14.89 2.92 -0.15
C ILE A 37 14.69 1.89 -1.25
N TYR A 38 13.86 0.90 -0.95
CA TYR A 38 13.50 -0.16 -1.88
C TYR A 38 12.00 -0.08 -2.09
N VAL A 39 11.55 0.18 -3.32
CA VAL A 39 10.14 0.31 -3.66
C VAL A 39 9.68 -0.96 -4.35
N LEU A 40 8.65 -1.60 -3.83
CA LEU A 40 7.94 -2.69 -4.49
C LEU A 40 6.59 -2.20 -5.00
N THR A 41 6.40 -2.28 -6.31
CA THR A 41 5.19 -1.77 -6.98
C THR A 41 4.76 -2.63 -8.18
N LEU A 42 3.64 -2.26 -8.80
CA LEU A 42 3.08 -2.97 -9.95
C LEU A 42 3.79 -2.60 -11.26
N GLU A 43 3.80 -3.54 -12.20
CA GLU A 43 4.15 -3.28 -13.60
C GLU A 43 3.14 -2.33 -14.29
N LYS A 44 3.49 -1.87 -15.50
CA LYS A 44 2.63 -1.03 -16.33
C LYS A 44 1.35 -1.79 -16.74
N GLY A 45 0.24 -1.07 -16.92
CA GLY A 45 -1.02 -1.60 -17.49
C GLY A 45 -2.13 -1.94 -16.49
N TYR A 46 -1.90 -1.74 -15.18
CA TYR A 46 -2.90 -2.00 -14.15
C TYR A 46 -3.74 -0.78 -13.76
N TYR A 47 -3.47 0.38 -14.37
CA TYR A 47 -4.13 1.65 -14.13
C TYR A 47 -4.13 2.52 -15.39
N ASP A 48 -5.16 3.35 -15.53
CA ASP A 48 -5.21 4.46 -16.50
C ASP A 48 -4.52 5.68 -15.87
N PHE A 49 -3.28 5.95 -16.23
CA PHE A 49 -2.54 7.12 -15.74
C PHE A 49 -2.10 8.00 -16.90
N ARG A 50 -2.09 9.32 -16.67
CA ARG A 50 -1.37 10.29 -17.51
C ARG A 50 0.12 10.18 -17.19
N GLU A 51 0.96 10.25 -18.21
CA GLU A 51 2.40 10.26 -18.02
C GLU A 51 2.81 11.65 -17.50
N GLU A 52 3.35 11.69 -16.28
CA GLU A 52 4.06 12.85 -15.74
C GLU A 52 5.50 12.37 -15.52
N ASP A 53 6.45 12.99 -16.22
CA ASP A 53 7.84 12.54 -16.25
C ASP A 53 8.58 12.98 -14.98
N LEU A 54 8.41 12.23 -13.90
CA LEU A 54 9.35 12.25 -12.79
C LEU A 54 10.54 11.35 -13.12
N SER A 55 11.43 11.87 -13.95
CA SER A 55 12.65 11.20 -14.43
C SER A 55 13.74 11.10 -13.35
N PHE A 56 13.67 11.91 -12.28
CA PHE A 56 14.67 11.91 -11.22
C PHE A 56 14.26 11.06 -10.01
N VAL A 57 14.54 9.76 -10.07
CA VAL A 57 14.58 8.89 -8.89
C VAL A 57 15.97 9.01 -8.27
N PHE A 58 16.08 9.39 -7.00
CA PHE A 58 17.38 9.55 -6.34
C PHE A 58 18.20 8.24 -6.37
N PRO A 59 19.55 8.30 -6.44
CA PRO A 59 20.40 7.11 -6.62
C PRO A 59 20.19 5.99 -5.59
N LYS A 60 19.74 6.31 -4.36
CA LYS A 60 19.49 5.32 -3.30
C LYS A 60 18.06 4.75 -3.30
N VAL A 61 17.23 5.11 -4.28
CA VAL A 61 15.87 4.61 -4.43
C VAL A 61 15.85 3.54 -5.52
N GLN A 62 15.76 2.27 -5.12
CA GLN A 62 15.69 1.13 -6.01
C GLN A 62 14.24 0.70 -6.20
N VAL A 63 13.75 0.63 -7.44
CA VAL A 63 12.35 0.30 -7.72
C VAL A 63 12.20 -1.06 -8.39
N PHE A 64 11.45 -1.95 -7.74
CA PHE A 64 11.12 -3.30 -8.18
C PHE A 64 9.66 -3.35 -8.61
N ARG A 65 9.43 -3.70 -9.88
CA ARG A 65 8.09 -3.85 -10.45
C ARG A 65 7.76 -5.31 -10.64
N THR A 66 6.51 -5.66 -10.37
CA THR A 66 6.00 -7.02 -10.54
C THR A 66 4.61 -7.02 -11.15
N LYS A 67 4.35 -7.99 -12.02
CA LYS A 67 3.01 -8.27 -12.53
C LYS A 67 2.03 -8.65 -11.41
N ALA A 68 0.75 -8.55 -11.71
CA ALA A 68 -0.33 -9.18 -10.95
C ALA A 68 -1.08 -10.19 -11.84
N TRP A 69 -1.79 -11.13 -11.22
CA TRP A 69 -2.62 -12.05 -12.01
C TRP A 69 -3.84 -11.29 -12.57
N ILE A 70 -3.90 -11.16 -13.90
CA ILE A 70 -5.06 -10.57 -14.58
C ILE A 70 -5.90 -11.71 -15.15
N PRO A 71 -7.18 -11.84 -14.78
CA PRO A 71 -8.09 -12.73 -15.48
C PRO A 71 -8.20 -12.29 -16.95
N LYS A 72 -7.84 -13.17 -17.89
CA LYS A 72 -7.98 -12.90 -19.32
C LYS A 72 -9.42 -13.20 -19.75
N PRO A 73 -10.16 -12.27 -20.39
CA PRO A 73 -11.54 -12.48 -20.81
C PRO A 73 -11.66 -13.30 -22.11
N GLU A 74 -10.60 -14.02 -22.49
CA GLU A 74 -10.50 -14.77 -23.75
C GLU A 74 -11.58 -15.86 -23.85
N ASN A 75 -11.95 -16.49 -22.71
CA ASN A 75 -12.98 -17.54 -22.65
C ASN A 75 -14.14 -17.17 -21.70
N ILE A 76 -15.27 -17.90 -21.79
CA ILE A 76 -16.48 -17.70 -20.97
C ILE A 76 -16.15 -17.64 -19.47
N LEU A 77 -15.31 -18.57 -18.99
CA LEU A 77 -14.87 -18.60 -17.60
C LEU A 77 -14.13 -17.30 -17.21
N GLY A 78 -13.27 -16.78 -18.08
CA GLY A 78 -12.55 -15.52 -17.85
C GLY A 78 -13.50 -14.32 -17.77
N LYS A 79 -14.53 -14.28 -18.64
CA LYS A 79 -15.58 -13.25 -18.59
C LYS A 79 -16.39 -13.30 -17.30
N ILE A 80 -16.76 -14.50 -16.83
CA ILE A 80 -17.46 -14.69 -15.55
C ILE A 80 -16.57 -14.24 -14.39
N ILE A 81 -15.32 -14.70 -14.33
CA ILE A 81 -14.37 -14.30 -13.28
C ILE A 81 -14.22 -12.77 -13.26
N MET A 82 -14.09 -12.14 -14.43
CA MET A 82 -13.96 -10.69 -14.53
C MET A 82 -15.24 -9.96 -14.07
N ALA A 83 -16.42 -10.42 -14.49
CA ALA A 83 -17.71 -9.86 -14.11
C ALA A 83 -17.93 -9.91 -12.60
N PHE A 84 -17.56 -11.01 -11.93
CA PHE A 84 -17.74 -11.19 -10.49
C PHE A 84 -16.50 -10.79 -9.66
N SER A 85 -15.42 -10.33 -10.30
CA SER A 85 -14.16 -10.03 -9.62
C SER A 85 -14.33 -8.96 -8.52
N HIS A 86 -15.20 -7.98 -8.73
CA HIS A 86 -15.49 -6.92 -7.75
C HIS A 86 -16.18 -7.44 -6.46
N LEU A 87 -16.78 -8.63 -6.50
CA LEU A 87 -17.38 -9.29 -5.32
C LEU A 87 -16.37 -10.13 -4.55
N ILE A 88 -15.40 -10.74 -5.24
CA ILE A 88 -14.45 -11.71 -4.68
C ILE A 88 -13.14 -11.02 -4.25
N LEU A 89 -12.69 -10.03 -5.03
CA LEU A 89 -11.45 -9.29 -4.77
C LEU A 89 -11.71 -8.22 -3.71
N ILE A 90 -11.62 -8.66 -2.47
CA ILE A 90 -11.76 -7.85 -1.25
C ILE A 90 -10.37 -7.71 -0.61
N PRO A 91 -9.88 -6.49 -0.30
CA PRO A 91 -10.63 -5.22 -0.30
C PRO A 91 -10.76 -4.56 -1.68
N ASP A 92 -9.84 -4.86 -2.58
CA ASP A 92 -9.76 -4.24 -3.90
C ASP A 92 -9.17 -5.22 -4.94
N ARG A 93 -9.21 -4.79 -6.21
CA ARG A 93 -8.70 -5.57 -7.35
C ARG A 93 -7.23 -5.95 -7.25
N PHE A 94 -6.43 -5.28 -6.43
CA PHE A 94 -5.00 -5.56 -6.27
C PHE A 94 -4.74 -6.75 -5.35
N LEU A 95 -5.77 -7.42 -4.84
CA LEU A 95 -5.62 -8.68 -4.12
C LEU A 95 -4.87 -9.73 -4.96
N VAL A 96 -5.07 -9.72 -6.28
CA VAL A 96 -4.41 -10.62 -7.25
C VAL A 96 -2.91 -10.35 -7.41
N TRP A 97 -2.39 -9.26 -6.83
CA TRP A 97 -0.97 -8.94 -6.81
C TRP A 97 -0.20 -9.65 -5.70
N LEU A 98 -0.89 -10.04 -4.61
CA LEU A 98 -0.27 -10.58 -3.40
C LEU A 98 0.73 -11.72 -3.67
N PRO A 99 0.47 -12.71 -4.55
CA PRO A 99 1.43 -13.79 -4.78
C PRO A 99 2.78 -13.30 -5.34
N PHE A 100 2.73 -12.39 -6.33
CA PHE A 100 3.93 -11.84 -6.98
C PHE A 100 4.65 -10.84 -6.08
N GLY A 101 3.89 -9.93 -5.48
CA GLY A 101 4.41 -8.97 -4.51
C GLY A 101 5.03 -9.65 -3.30
N PHE A 102 4.42 -10.73 -2.78
CA PHE A 102 4.96 -11.46 -1.63
C PHE A 102 6.28 -12.15 -1.98
N LYS A 103 6.33 -12.87 -3.11
CA LYS A 103 7.57 -13.53 -3.55
C LYS A 103 8.71 -12.52 -3.71
N LYS A 104 8.45 -11.41 -4.40
CA LYS A 104 9.49 -10.39 -4.65
C LYS A 104 9.85 -9.60 -3.39
N GLY A 105 8.86 -9.27 -2.56
CA GLY A 105 9.07 -8.60 -1.28
C GLY A 105 9.93 -9.42 -0.34
N LEU A 106 9.69 -10.73 -0.25
CA LEU A 106 10.48 -11.64 0.57
C LEU A 106 11.93 -11.77 0.06
N GLU A 107 12.11 -11.83 -1.26
CA GLU A 107 13.43 -11.81 -1.90
C GLU A 107 14.22 -10.53 -1.54
N ILE A 108 13.61 -9.35 -1.72
CA ILE A 108 14.22 -8.06 -1.41
C ILE A 108 14.57 -7.98 0.07
N ILE A 109 13.65 -8.36 0.95
CA ILE A 109 13.86 -8.36 2.40
C ILE A 109 15.10 -9.15 2.78
N LYS A 110 15.22 -10.40 2.28
CA LYS A 110 16.32 -11.30 2.63
C LYS A 110 17.64 -10.85 2.03
N LYS A 111 17.64 -10.49 0.74
CA LYS A 111 18.85 -10.09 0.01
C LYS A 111 19.43 -8.78 0.55
N GLU A 112 18.57 -7.78 0.70
CA GLU A 112 19.00 -6.42 1.02
C GLU A 112 19.07 -6.16 2.52
N LYS A 113 18.58 -7.10 3.35
CA LYS A 113 18.52 -7.01 4.81
C LYS A 113 17.67 -5.81 5.27
N ILE A 114 16.46 -5.72 4.72
CA ILE A 114 15.49 -4.67 5.04
C ILE A 114 15.16 -4.68 6.54
N ASN A 115 15.03 -3.50 7.14
CA ASN A 115 14.76 -3.35 8.57
C ASN A 115 13.31 -2.95 8.87
N ILE A 116 12.65 -2.31 7.90
CA ILE A 116 11.29 -1.76 8.04
C ILE A 116 10.51 -1.98 6.75
N ILE A 117 9.26 -2.42 6.87
CA ILE A 117 8.27 -2.39 5.81
C ILE A 117 7.41 -1.13 6.00
N TYR A 118 7.14 -0.43 4.93
CA TYR A 118 6.21 0.70 4.90
C TYR A 118 5.21 0.45 3.78
N SER A 119 3.91 0.43 4.07
CA SER A 119 2.89 0.28 3.02
C SER A 119 1.94 1.47 3.02
N SER A 120 1.61 1.99 1.83
CA SER A 120 0.77 3.19 1.66
C SER A 120 -0.46 2.88 0.80
N ALA A 121 -1.65 2.97 1.40
CA ALA A 121 -2.93 2.85 0.70
C ALA A 121 -3.32 4.18 0.04
N PRO A 122 -4.09 4.17 -1.07
CA PRO A 122 -5.52 3.85 -0.99
C PRO A 122 -5.88 2.44 -1.47
N SER A 123 -4.94 1.73 -2.08
CA SER A 123 -5.14 0.31 -2.41
C SER A 123 -4.81 -0.53 -1.19
N PHE A 124 -5.81 -0.87 -0.38
CA PHE A 124 -5.63 -1.57 0.90
C PHE A 124 -5.01 -2.97 0.79
N SER A 125 -5.03 -3.60 -0.38
CA SER A 125 -4.29 -4.84 -0.64
C SER A 125 -2.78 -4.73 -0.33
N VAL A 126 -2.19 -3.52 -0.40
CA VAL A 126 -0.79 -3.27 -0.02
C VAL A 126 -0.54 -3.59 1.46
N HIS A 127 -1.51 -3.32 2.33
CA HIS A 127 -1.41 -3.62 3.76
C HIS A 127 -1.55 -5.12 4.02
N LEU A 128 -2.36 -5.83 3.23
CA LEU A 128 -2.44 -7.29 3.33
C LEU A 128 -1.12 -7.95 2.91
N LEU A 129 -0.50 -7.45 1.85
CA LEU A 129 0.84 -7.86 1.42
C LEU A 129 1.89 -7.59 2.52
N ALA A 130 1.93 -6.37 3.05
CA ALA A 130 2.86 -5.98 4.11
C ALA A 130 2.67 -6.81 5.39
N ARG A 131 1.43 -7.06 5.80
CA ARG A 131 1.09 -7.93 6.93
C ARG A 131 1.62 -9.35 6.74
N LYS A 132 1.46 -9.92 5.52
CA LYS A 132 1.98 -11.25 5.21
C LYS A 132 3.51 -11.28 5.29
N LEU A 133 4.18 -10.27 4.73
CA LEU A 133 5.65 -10.14 4.81
C LEU A 133 6.12 -9.99 6.27
N LYS A 134 5.45 -9.16 7.07
CA LYS A 134 5.74 -9.02 8.51
C LYS A 134 5.64 -10.35 9.24
N ARG A 135 4.56 -11.11 9.04
CA ARG A 135 4.39 -12.42 9.69
C ARG A 135 5.49 -13.41 9.32
N GLU A 136 5.92 -13.39 8.06
CA GLU A 136 6.97 -14.29 7.56
C GLU A 136 8.37 -13.90 8.05
N THR A 137 8.62 -12.61 8.29
CA THR A 137 9.98 -12.09 8.49
C THR A 137 10.24 -11.51 9.87
N GLY A 138 9.20 -11.22 10.65
CA GLY A 138 9.28 -10.53 11.94
C GLY A 138 9.61 -9.03 11.84
N ILE A 139 9.76 -8.48 10.63
CA ILE A 139 10.19 -7.10 10.41
C ILE A 139 9.14 -6.09 10.88
N LYS A 140 9.62 -4.95 11.40
CA LYS A 140 8.77 -3.82 11.80
C LYS A 140 8.01 -3.24 10.62
N TRP A 141 6.75 -2.94 10.82
CA TRP A 141 5.84 -2.50 9.77
C TRP A 141 5.09 -1.22 10.14
N VAL A 142 5.21 -0.22 9.28
CA VAL A 142 4.44 1.01 9.27
C VAL A 142 3.32 0.93 8.21
N ALA A 143 2.07 1.15 8.61
CA ALA A 143 0.92 1.17 7.71
C ALA A 143 0.40 2.62 7.56
N GLU A 144 0.50 3.18 6.35
CA GLU A 144 -0.01 4.50 6.03
C GLU A 144 -1.39 4.45 5.36
N PHE A 145 -2.35 5.15 5.97
CA PHE A 145 -3.72 5.34 5.52
C PHE A 145 -3.93 6.75 4.98
N ARG A 146 -4.05 6.86 3.65
CA ARG A 146 -4.35 8.14 2.97
C ARG A 146 -5.85 8.40 2.83
N ASP A 147 -6.64 7.35 2.99
CA ASP A 147 -8.09 7.36 2.97
C ASP A 147 -8.61 6.49 4.13
N PRO A 148 -9.81 6.76 4.66
CA PRO A 148 -10.49 5.79 5.50
C PRO A 148 -10.69 4.48 4.73
N TRP A 149 -10.61 3.33 5.40
CA TRP A 149 -10.87 2.04 4.75
C TRP A 149 -12.34 1.68 4.82
N THR A 150 -12.87 1.39 6.01
CA THR A 150 -14.27 0.89 6.12
C THR A 150 -15.31 1.98 6.35
N GLU A 151 -14.91 3.16 6.83
CA GLU A 151 -15.81 4.31 7.03
C GLU A 151 -15.81 5.31 5.86
N ASN A 152 -15.12 5.00 4.77
CA ASN A 152 -15.06 5.89 3.62
C ASN A 152 -16.43 6.04 2.97
N ILE A 153 -16.89 7.30 2.91
CA ILE A 153 -18.22 7.68 2.43
C ILE A 153 -18.43 7.25 0.99
N ALA A 154 -17.39 7.28 0.15
CA ALA A 154 -17.44 6.85 -1.25
C ALA A 154 -17.80 5.36 -1.40
N PHE A 155 -17.62 4.56 -0.35
CA PHE A 155 -17.85 3.11 -0.36
C PHE A 155 -19.04 2.67 0.54
N LYS A 156 -19.89 3.60 0.99
CA LYS A 156 -21.04 3.31 1.87
C LYS A 156 -22.06 2.33 1.28
N LYS A 157 -22.14 2.19 -0.05
CA LYS A 157 -23.09 1.30 -0.75
C LYS A 157 -22.64 -0.17 -0.87
N LYS A 158 -21.60 -0.61 -0.13
CA LYS A 158 -21.12 -2.00 -0.18
C LYS A 158 -22.09 -2.97 0.52
N PHE A 159 -22.24 -4.18 -0.04
CA PHE A 159 -22.98 -5.29 0.59
C PHE A 159 -22.48 -5.58 2.02
N PHE A 160 -23.39 -5.95 2.92
CA PHE A 160 -23.11 -6.16 4.35
C PHE A 160 -21.95 -7.13 4.59
N ILE A 161 -21.92 -8.26 3.88
CA ILE A 161 -20.87 -9.27 4.03
C ILE A 161 -19.48 -8.75 3.64
N LYS A 162 -19.39 -8.00 2.52
CA LYS A 162 -18.14 -7.37 2.08
C LYS A 162 -17.63 -6.39 3.12
N ARG A 163 -18.53 -5.56 3.68
CA ARG A 163 -18.20 -4.63 4.76
C ARG A 163 -17.71 -5.34 6.02
N PHE A 164 -18.30 -6.48 6.38
CA PHE A 164 -17.84 -7.28 7.52
C PHE A 164 -16.43 -7.83 7.30
N ILE A 165 -16.15 -8.38 6.11
CA ILE A 165 -14.83 -8.89 5.74
C ILE A 165 -13.79 -7.76 5.78
N GLU A 166 -14.09 -6.60 5.18
CA GLU A 166 -13.18 -5.45 5.19
C GLU A 166 -12.93 -4.92 6.60
N ARG A 167 -13.94 -4.85 7.47
CA ARG A 167 -13.76 -4.48 8.89
C ARG A 167 -12.84 -5.44 9.63
N LYS A 168 -12.93 -6.74 9.33
CA LYS A 168 -12.03 -7.74 9.89
C LYS A 168 -10.61 -7.56 9.36
N MET A 169 -10.46 -7.29 8.06
CA MET A 169 -9.15 -7.00 7.44
C MET A 169 -8.51 -5.74 8.03
N GLU A 170 -9.26 -4.63 8.10
CA GLU A 170 -8.85 -3.36 8.71
C GLU A 170 -8.39 -3.58 10.14
N ARG A 171 -9.21 -4.20 10.98
CA ARG A 171 -8.83 -4.52 12.38
C ARG A 171 -7.55 -5.35 12.47
N ASN A 172 -7.38 -6.32 11.59
CA ASN A 172 -6.18 -7.17 11.59
C ASN A 172 -4.93 -6.40 11.16
N VAL A 173 -5.05 -5.55 10.14
CA VAL A 173 -3.97 -4.64 9.72
C VAL A 173 -3.59 -3.72 10.87
N LEU A 174 -4.58 -3.03 11.45
CA LEU A 174 -4.35 -2.10 12.55
C LEU A 174 -3.74 -2.79 13.78
N LYS A 175 -4.18 -4.01 14.13
CA LYS A 175 -3.62 -4.75 15.27
C LYS A 175 -2.17 -5.18 15.06
N GLU A 176 -1.79 -5.52 13.84
CA GLU A 176 -0.49 -6.13 13.56
C GLU A 176 0.56 -5.16 13.03
N SER A 177 0.20 -3.97 12.56
CA SER A 177 1.15 -2.89 12.28
C SER A 177 1.81 -2.40 13.57
N ASP A 178 3.12 -2.14 13.54
CA ASP A 178 3.83 -1.55 14.68
C ASP A 178 3.53 -0.06 14.81
N LEU A 179 3.40 0.65 13.69
CA LEU A 179 3.00 2.05 13.62
C LEU A 179 1.96 2.27 12.52
N ILE A 180 1.10 3.24 12.74
CA ILE A 180 0.05 3.65 11.82
C ILE A 180 0.24 5.13 11.53
N ILE A 181 0.34 5.47 10.25
CA ILE A 181 0.36 6.86 9.79
C ILE A 181 -0.99 7.16 9.15
N SER A 182 -1.57 8.31 9.46
CA SER A 182 -2.72 8.87 8.76
C SER A 182 -2.38 10.26 8.23
N VAL A 183 -3.10 10.70 7.19
CA VAL A 183 -2.85 12.02 6.58
C VAL A 183 -3.76 13.13 7.13
N ALA A 184 -4.74 12.79 7.97
CA ALA A 184 -5.70 13.72 8.56
C ALA A 184 -6.31 13.15 9.85
N GLU A 185 -6.71 14.04 10.77
CA GLU A 185 -7.27 13.69 12.09
C GLU A 185 -8.54 12.84 11.98
N ASN A 186 -9.43 13.15 11.03
CA ASN A 186 -10.67 12.40 10.81
C ASN A 186 -10.40 10.94 10.36
N ILE A 187 -9.33 10.71 9.61
CA ILE A 187 -8.90 9.36 9.22
C ILE A 187 -8.36 8.62 10.45
N GLU A 188 -7.49 9.27 11.23
CA GLU A 188 -6.95 8.66 12.44
C GLU A 188 -8.04 8.25 13.42
N GLU A 189 -9.00 9.13 13.67
CA GLU A 189 -10.11 8.91 14.58
C GLU A 189 -10.97 7.72 14.13
N SER A 190 -11.21 7.59 12.82
CA SER A 190 -11.89 6.45 12.22
C SER A 190 -11.15 5.12 12.49
N LEU A 191 -9.82 5.10 12.32
CA LEU A 191 -9.00 3.91 12.55
C LEU A 191 -8.89 3.57 14.04
N LYS A 192 -8.78 4.58 14.91
CA LYS A 192 -8.82 4.40 16.37
C LYS A 192 -10.15 3.78 16.80
N ARG A 193 -11.26 4.26 16.26
CA ARG A 193 -12.60 3.69 16.50
C ARG A 193 -12.70 2.24 16.03
N ALA A 194 -12.11 1.89 14.89
CA ALA A 194 -12.07 0.50 14.41
C ALA A 194 -11.39 -0.47 15.40
N LEU A 195 -10.41 0.03 16.18
CA LEU A 195 -9.75 -0.70 17.28
C LEU A 195 -10.44 -0.56 18.64
N GLY A 196 -11.55 0.19 18.74
CA GLY A 196 -12.15 0.54 20.04
C GLY A 196 -11.21 1.37 20.91
N PHE A 197 -10.44 2.28 20.28
CA PHE A 197 -9.52 3.22 20.94
C PHE A 197 -8.36 2.59 21.71
N LYS A 198 -8.03 1.32 21.43
CA LYS A 198 -6.87 0.63 21.99
C LYS A 198 -5.58 0.97 21.23
N ASN A 199 -4.45 0.90 21.93
CA ASN A 199 -3.10 1.10 21.38
C ASN A 199 -2.97 2.48 20.69
N LYS A 200 -3.33 3.57 21.39
CA LYS A 200 -3.35 4.92 20.80
C LYS A 200 -1.94 5.43 20.47
N GLU A 201 -0.93 4.93 21.16
CA GLU A 201 0.48 5.31 21.05
C GLU A 201 1.13 5.01 19.71
N LYS A 202 0.56 4.10 18.91
CA LYS A 202 1.11 3.76 17.58
C LYS A 202 0.57 4.62 16.43
N PHE A 203 -0.40 5.49 16.71
CA PHE A 203 -1.03 6.33 15.70
C PHE A 203 -0.31 7.67 15.60
N HIS A 204 0.03 8.06 14.37
CA HIS A 204 0.68 9.32 14.08
C HIS A 204 0.04 9.98 12.85
N ILE A 205 -0.03 11.31 12.88
CA ILE A 205 -0.49 12.11 11.76
C ILE A 205 0.72 12.68 11.03
N ILE A 206 0.81 12.42 9.73
CA ILE A 206 1.75 13.09 8.82
C ILE A 206 0.94 13.59 7.63
N THR A 207 0.67 14.89 7.63
CA THR A 207 -0.14 15.56 6.60
C THR A 207 0.52 15.49 5.21
N ASN A 208 -0.25 15.78 4.16
CA ASN A 208 0.32 15.96 2.83
C ASN A 208 1.14 17.25 2.77
N GLY A 209 2.30 17.16 2.16
CA GLY A 209 3.07 18.33 1.73
C GLY A 209 2.83 18.65 0.27
N PHE A 210 3.31 19.82 -0.15
CA PHE A 210 3.40 20.22 -1.55
C PHE A 210 4.86 20.61 -1.85
N ASN A 211 5.24 20.54 -3.12
CA ASN A 211 6.50 21.10 -3.57
C ASN A 211 6.26 22.59 -3.89
N ILE A 212 7.08 23.49 -3.35
CA ILE A 212 6.96 24.94 -3.61
C ILE A 212 7.34 25.27 -5.07
N HIS A 213 7.99 24.34 -5.76
CA HIS A 213 8.47 24.49 -7.13
C HIS A 213 7.67 23.71 -8.19
N ASP A 214 6.58 23.03 -7.81
CA ASP A 214 5.60 22.45 -8.73
C ASP A 214 4.55 23.51 -9.14
#